data_AF-A0A7X3CUB6-F1
#
_entry.id   AF-A0A7X3CUB6-F1
#
_cell.length_a   1.000
_cell.length_b   1.000
_cell.length_c   1.000
_cell.angle_alpha   90.00
_cell.angle_beta   90.00
_cell.angle_gamma   90.00
#
_symmetry.space_group_name_H-M   'P 1'
#
loop_
_entity.id
_entity.type
_entity.pdbx_description
1 polymer ?
#
loop_
_entity_poly.entity_id
_entity_poly.type
_entity_poly.pdbx_seq_one_letter_code
_entity_poly.pdbx_strand_id
1 'polypeptide(L)'
;MTENDTCERYCFDEATVQRVQNSLQKQDISGMANMFKVLADETRMKVAFALCQEDELCVCDVANIIGSSLATASHHLRTLKKLNLVKYRKEGKLAFYSLEDEHVRQLIKLASTHNQELMPVGQ
;
A
#
# COMPACT_ATOMS: atom_id res chain seq x y z
N MET A 1 32.78 7.41 3.50
CA MET A 1 33.48 6.22 2.98
C MET A 1 32.46 5.49 2.13
N THR A 2 32.67 5.37 0.82
CA THR A 2 31.78 4.60 -0.05
C THR A 2 32.12 3.12 0.15
N GLU A 3 31.27 2.40 0.89
CA GLU A 3 31.28 0.94 0.84
C GLU A 3 31.06 0.52 -0.61
N ASN A 4 31.96 -0.31 -1.14
CA ASN A 4 31.83 -0.79 -2.50
C ASN A 4 30.82 -1.95 -2.49
N ASP A 5 29.53 -1.64 -2.63
CA ASP A 5 28.41 -2.60 -2.60
C ASP A 5 28.34 -3.52 -3.84
N THR A 6 29.45 -3.66 -4.58
CA THR A 6 29.51 -4.38 -5.84
C THR A 6 30.58 -5.46 -5.83
N CYS A 7 30.30 -6.59 -6.49
CA CYS A 7 31.26 -7.68 -6.61
C CYS A 7 32.44 -7.25 -7.50
N GLU A 8 33.66 -7.43 -7.02
CA GLU A 8 34.90 -7.16 -7.79
C GLU A 8 35.12 -8.17 -8.95
N ARG A 9 34.42 -9.32 -8.91
CA ARG A 9 34.40 -10.33 -9.96
C ARG A 9 32.99 -10.88 -10.14
N TYR A 10 32.61 -11.14 -11.39
CA TYR A 10 31.38 -11.85 -11.69
C TYR A 10 31.50 -13.33 -11.30
N CYS A 11 30.73 -13.74 -10.29
CA CYS A 11 30.50 -15.12 -9.91
C CYS A 11 29.06 -15.27 -9.39
N PHE A 12 28.43 -16.42 -9.65
CA PHE A 12 27.12 -16.75 -9.08
C PHE A 12 27.00 -18.27 -8.90
N ASP A 13 26.17 -18.68 -7.95
CA ASP A 13 25.78 -20.08 -7.76
C ASP A 13 24.59 -20.41 -8.67
N GLU A 14 24.84 -21.20 -9.73
CA GLU A 14 23.83 -21.61 -10.71
C GLU A 14 22.62 -22.30 -10.07
N ALA A 15 22.85 -23.18 -9.09
CA ALA A 15 21.77 -23.92 -8.44
C ALA A 15 20.87 -22.98 -7.63
N THR A 16 21.47 -22.01 -6.93
CA THR A 16 20.74 -20.97 -6.20
C THR A 16 19.97 -20.05 -7.15
N VAL A 17 20.60 -19.56 -8.22
CA VAL A 17 19.96 -18.67 -9.19
C VAL A 17 18.76 -19.35 -9.86
N GLN A 18 18.93 -20.58 -10.35
CA GLN A 18 17.85 -21.30 -11.01
C GLN A 18 16.67 -21.57 -10.07
N ARG A 19 16.94 -21.95 -8.82
CA ARG A 19 15.89 -22.17 -7.81
C ARG A 19 15.07 -20.90 -7.56
N VAL A 20 15.74 -19.76 -7.39
CA VAL A 20 15.06 -18.48 -7.14
C VAL A 20 14.30 -17.99 -8.37
N GLN A 21 14.88 -18.08 -9.57
CA GLN A 21 14.19 -17.74 -10.82
C GLN A 21 12.89 -18.55 -10.99
N ASN A 22 12.94 -19.86 -10.74
CA ASN A 22 11.76 -20.72 -10.79
C ASN A 22 10.70 -20.33 -9.74
N SER A 23 11.12 -19.85 -8.57
CA SER A 23 10.20 -19.33 -7.55
C SER A 23 9.55 -18.02 -7.99
N LEU A 24 10.32 -17.12 -8.61
CA LEU A 24 9.81 -15.82 -9.09
C LEU A 24 8.78 -15.98 -10.21
N GLN A 25 8.97 -16.96 -11.10
CA GLN A 25 8.00 -17.28 -12.15
C GLN A 25 6.63 -17.72 -11.62
N LYS A 26 6.54 -18.18 -10.36
CA LYS A 26 5.29 -18.59 -9.72
C LYS A 26 4.56 -17.44 -9.01
N GLN A 27 5.17 -16.26 -8.95
CA GLN A 27 4.65 -15.10 -8.22
C GLN A 27 4.20 -14.02 -9.21
N ASP A 28 3.09 -13.34 -8.92
CA ASP A 28 2.68 -12.15 -9.68
C ASP A 28 3.41 -10.90 -9.16
N ILE A 29 4.71 -10.81 -9.49
CA ILE A 29 5.58 -9.68 -9.08
C ILE A 29 5.05 -8.36 -9.67
N SER A 30 4.51 -8.39 -10.88
CA SER A 30 3.98 -7.20 -11.56
C SER A 30 2.72 -6.68 -10.86
N GLY A 31 1.80 -7.58 -10.49
CA GLY A 31 0.60 -7.24 -9.71
C GLY A 31 0.95 -6.64 -8.35
N MET A 32 1.89 -7.25 -7.61
CA MET A 32 2.38 -6.71 -6.35
C MET A 32 3.01 -5.33 -6.52
N ALA A 33 3.89 -5.15 -7.52
CA ALA A 33 4.50 -3.84 -7.80
C ALA A 33 3.46 -2.77 -8.14
N ASN A 34 2.42 -3.12 -8.91
CA ASN A 34 1.34 -2.20 -9.23
C ASN A 34 0.49 -1.83 -8.00
N MET A 35 0.23 -2.79 -7.10
CA MET A 35 -0.42 -2.53 -5.81
C MET A 35 0.38 -1.52 -4.98
N PHE A 36 1.68 -1.76 -4.81
CA PHE A 36 2.56 -0.83 -4.09
C PHE A 36 2.65 0.54 -4.76
N LYS A 37 2.71 0.59 -6.09
CA LYS A 37 2.71 1.85 -6.85
C LYS A 37 1.46 2.69 -6.57
N VAL A 38 0.29 2.04 -6.42
CA VAL A 38 -0.92 2.77 -6.04
C VAL A 38 -0.86 3.25 -4.59
N LEU A 39 -0.40 2.42 -3.66
CA LEU A 39 -0.24 2.82 -2.26
C LEU A 39 0.85 3.89 -2.03
N ALA A 40 1.86 3.99 -2.91
CA ALA A 40 2.95 4.95 -2.80
C ALA A 40 2.53 6.42 -3.00
N ASP A 41 1.27 6.70 -3.36
CA ASP A 41 0.73 8.06 -3.36
C ASP A 41 0.33 8.47 -1.95
N GLU A 42 0.87 9.61 -1.49
CA GLU A 42 0.68 10.10 -0.12
C GLU A 42 -0.80 10.26 0.25
N THR A 43 -1.62 10.79 -0.67
CA THR A 43 -3.05 11.00 -0.40
C THR A 43 -3.79 9.68 -0.27
N ARG A 44 -3.53 8.71 -1.15
CA ARG A 44 -4.10 7.36 -1.05
C ARG A 44 -3.63 6.63 0.21
N MET A 45 -2.37 6.79 0.61
CA MET A 45 -1.88 6.24 1.88
C MET A 45 -2.62 6.85 3.08
N LYS A 46 -2.87 8.18 3.09
CA LYS A 46 -3.70 8.83 4.11
C LYS A 46 -5.12 8.25 4.16
N VAL A 47 -5.77 8.06 3.01
CA VAL A 47 -7.10 7.43 2.94
C VAL A 47 -7.06 6.01 3.51
N ALA A 48 -6.11 5.19 3.08
CA ALA A 48 -6.00 3.80 3.50
C ALA A 48 -5.68 3.67 5.00
N PHE A 49 -4.84 4.56 5.53
CA PHE A 49 -4.55 4.64 6.96
C PHE A 49 -5.74 5.13 7.77
N ALA A 50 -6.54 6.07 7.26
CA ALA A 50 -7.78 6.49 7.92
C ALA A 50 -8.79 5.33 8.05
N LEU A 51 -8.92 4.51 7.00
CA LEU A 51 -9.70 3.26 7.03
C LEU A 51 -9.06 2.15 7.88
N CYS A 52 -7.81 2.33 8.35
CA CYS A 52 -7.24 1.48 9.40
C CYS A 52 -7.67 1.92 10.81
N GLN A 53 -8.07 3.18 11.00
CA GLN A 53 -8.50 3.73 12.29
C GLN A 53 -9.99 3.52 12.54
N GLU A 54 -10.80 3.60 11.49
CA GLU A 54 -12.25 3.41 11.54
C GLU A 54 -12.68 2.27 10.62
N ASP A 55 -13.73 1.53 11.01
CA ASP A 55 -14.21 0.40 10.22
C ASP A 55 -14.81 0.82 8.89
N GLU A 56 -15.53 1.95 8.87
CA GLU A 56 -16.15 2.50 7.67
C GLU A 56 -16.13 4.04 7.66
N LEU A 57 -15.86 4.63 6.50
CA LEU A 57 -15.91 6.08 6.28
C LEU A 57 -16.72 6.40 5.02
N CYS A 58 -17.58 7.41 5.07
CA CYS A 58 -18.24 7.86 3.85
C CYS A 58 -17.30 8.76 3.01
N VAL A 59 -17.65 8.98 1.75
CA VAL A 59 -16.85 9.85 0.85
C VAL A 59 -16.65 11.26 1.42
N CYS A 60 -17.64 11.78 2.15
CA CYS A 60 -17.54 13.10 2.79
C CYS A 60 -16.51 13.10 3.91
N ASP A 61 -16.47 12.05 4.74
CA ASP A 61 -15.49 11.92 5.81
C ASP A 61 -14.08 11.87 5.22
N VAL A 62 -13.89 11.01 4.20
CA VAL A 62 -12.61 10.88 3.50
C VAL A 62 -12.14 12.21 2.92
N ALA A 63 -13.04 12.96 2.27
CA ALA A 63 -12.72 14.27 1.70
C ALA A 63 -12.25 15.27 2.76
N ASN A 64 -12.93 15.33 3.91
CA ASN A 64 -12.55 16.21 5.01
C ASN A 64 -11.22 15.77 5.66
N ILE A 65 -11.01 14.46 5.88
CA ILE A 65 -9.79 13.91 6.47
C ILE A 65 -8.55 14.26 5.62
N ILE A 66 -8.64 14.12 4.30
CA ILE A 66 -7.51 14.40 3.41
C ILE A 66 -7.47 15.86 2.93
N GLY A 67 -8.38 16.72 3.40
CA GLY A 67 -8.43 18.14 3.03
C GLY A 67 -8.65 18.40 1.54
N SER A 68 -9.54 17.62 0.89
CA SER A 68 -9.76 17.68 -0.56
C SER A 68 -11.23 17.81 -0.95
N SER A 69 -11.51 18.00 -2.24
CA SER A 69 -12.88 17.99 -2.76
C SER A 69 -13.49 16.57 -2.75
N LEU A 70 -14.83 16.48 -2.73
CA LEU A 70 -15.54 15.20 -2.86
C LEU A 70 -15.17 14.46 -4.16
N ALA A 71 -14.94 15.19 -5.25
CA ALA A 71 -14.54 14.61 -6.53
C ALA A 71 -13.14 13.97 -6.44
N THR A 72 -12.21 14.65 -5.77
CA THR A 72 -10.84 14.16 -5.52
C THR A 72 -10.85 12.92 -4.64
N ALA A 73 -11.54 12.96 -3.49
CA ALA A 73 -11.69 11.81 -2.61
C ALA A 73 -12.31 10.60 -3.33
N SER A 74 -13.37 10.84 -4.10
CA SER A 74 -14.02 9.80 -4.91
C SER A 74 -13.06 9.19 -5.94
N HIS A 75 -12.17 9.99 -6.53
CA HIS A 75 -11.16 9.52 -7.48
C HIS A 75 -10.13 8.60 -6.80
N HIS A 76 -9.62 8.98 -5.63
CA HIS A 76 -8.71 8.14 -4.85
C HIS A 76 -9.36 6.83 -4.42
N LEU A 77 -10.57 6.89 -3.85
CA LEU A 77 -11.34 5.70 -3.44
C LEU A 77 -11.64 4.77 -4.61
N ARG A 78 -12.00 5.32 -5.78
CA ARG A 78 -12.21 4.52 -7.00
C ARG A 78 -10.91 3.84 -7.44
N THR A 79 -9.78 4.51 -7.30
CA THR A 79 -8.47 3.95 -7.70
C THR A 79 -8.05 2.83 -6.75
N LEU A 80 -8.19 3.03 -5.43
CA LEU A 80 -7.96 1.98 -4.43
C LEU A 80 -8.87 0.77 -4.66
N LYS A 81 -10.15 1.01 -4.97
CA LYS A 81 -11.13 -0.05 -5.24
C LYS A 81 -10.77 -0.87 -6.48
N LYS A 82 -10.23 -0.25 -7.54
CA LYS A 82 -9.81 -0.98 -8.76
C LYS A 82 -8.75 -2.04 -8.49
N LEU A 83 -8.00 -1.93 -7.39
CA LEU A 83 -7.00 -2.90 -6.98
C LEU A 83 -7.44 -3.74 -5.77
N ASN A 84 -8.73 -3.75 -5.44
CA ASN A 84 -9.28 -4.48 -4.29
C ASN A 84 -8.56 -4.13 -2.97
N LEU A 85 -8.19 -2.86 -2.78
CA LEU A 85 -7.65 -2.37 -1.51
C LEU A 85 -8.76 -1.87 -0.58
N VAL A 86 -9.88 -1.45 -1.17
CA VAL A 86 -11.06 -0.99 -0.44
C VAL A 86 -12.32 -1.53 -1.11
N LYS A 87 -13.32 -1.81 -0.28
CA LYS A 87 -14.68 -2.10 -0.69
C LYS A 87 -15.60 -0.97 -0.27
N TYR A 88 -16.86 -1.06 -0.72
CA TYR A 88 -17.86 -0.09 -0.34
C TYR A 88 -19.25 -0.73 -0.25
N ARG A 89 -20.08 -0.17 0.62
CA ARG A 89 -21.52 -0.44 0.69
C ARG A 89 -22.30 0.86 0.55
N LYS A 90 -23.56 0.75 0.16
CA LYS A 90 -24.48 1.89 0.10
C LYS A 90 -25.49 1.80 1.24
N GLU A 91 -25.75 2.94 1.87
CA GLU A 91 -26.82 3.11 2.83
C GLU A 91 -27.60 4.38 2.48
N GLY A 92 -28.80 4.20 1.95
CA GLY A 92 -29.58 5.29 1.36
C GLY A 92 -28.81 5.97 0.22
N LYS A 93 -28.51 7.27 0.40
CA LYS A 93 -27.76 8.09 -0.57
C LYS A 93 -26.25 8.13 -0.30
N LEU A 94 -25.78 7.50 0.78
CA LEU A 94 -24.39 7.52 1.20
C LEU A 94 -23.65 6.26 0.73
N ALA A 95 -22.38 6.43 0.39
CA ALA A 95 -21.45 5.36 0.09
C ALA A 95 -20.39 5.31 1.19
N PHE A 96 -20.35 4.20 1.92
CA PHE A 96 -19.39 3.92 2.99
C PHE A 96 -18.32 2.98 2.47
N TYR A 97 -17.06 3.32 2.72
CA TYR A 97 -15.90 2.58 2.30
C TYR A 97 -15.21 1.93 3.50
N SER A 98 -14.67 0.75 3.29
CA SER A 98 -13.85 0.00 4.25
C SER A 98 -12.67 -0.64 3.52
N LEU A 99 -11.65 -1.05 4.27
CA LEU A 99 -10.58 -1.89 3.69
C LEU A 99 -11.18 -3.20 3.15
N GLU A 100 -10.57 -3.73 2.10
CA GLU A 100 -11.05 -4.97 1.48
C GLU A 100 -11.06 -6.12 2.50
N ASP A 101 -9.93 -6.33 3.17
CA ASP A 101 -9.72 -7.39 4.15
C ASP A 101 -8.68 -7.01 5.22
N GLU A 102 -8.40 -7.96 6.12
CA GLU A 102 -7.40 -7.79 7.18
C GLU A 102 -5.96 -7.79 6.65
N HIS A 103 -5.68 -8.43 5.50
CA HIS A 103 -4.33 -8.42 4.92
C HIS A 103 -3.93 -6.99 4.49
N VAL A 104 -4.86 -6.23 3.89
CA VAL A 104 -4.62 -4.82 3.54
C VAL A 104 -4.34 -4.00 4.80
N ARG A 105 -5.10 -4.22 5.88
CA ARG A 105 -4.88 -3.54 7.17
C ARG A 105 -3.49 -3.86 7.74
N GLN A 106 -3.12 -5.14 7.76
CA GLN A 106 -1.82 -5.59 8.25
C GLN A 106 -0.66 -4.99 7.44
N LEU A 107 -0.79 -4.94 6.11
CA LEU A 107 0.21 -4.35 5.22
C LEU A 107 0.47 -2.88 5.57
N ILE A 108 -0.60 -2.09 5.72
CA ILE A 108 -0.49 -0.65 6.01
C ILE A 108 0.09 -0.42 7.42
N LYS A 109 -0.38 -1.18 8.41
CA LYS A 109 0.14 -1.10 9.79
C LYS A 109 1.61 -1.48 9.86
N LEU A 110 2.00 -2.59 9.23
CA LEU A 110 3.39 -3.05 9.22
C LEU A 110 4.31 -2.02 8.54
N ALA A 111 3.88 -1.44 7.42
CA ALA A 111 4.62 -0.37 6.75
C ALA A 111 4.79 0.85 7.67
N SER A 112 3.74 1.24 8.41
CA SER A 112 3.81 2.35 9.37
C SER A 112 4.76 2.06 10.54
N THR A 113 4.65 0.87 11.15
CA THR A 113 5.53 0.44 12.24
C THR A 113 7.00 0.43 11.80
N HIS A 114 7.30 -0.18 10.65
CA HIS A 114 8.67 -0.25 10.14
C HIS A 114 9.22 1.15 9.81
N ASN A 115 8.40 2.05 9.26
CA ASN A 115 8.82 3.43 9.00
C ASN A 115 9.16 4.21 10.29
N GLN A 116 8.53 3.87 11.42
CA GLN A 116 8.85 4.46 12.71
C GLN A 116 10.18 3.95 13.28
N GLU A 117 10.58 2.71 12.99
CA GLU A 117 11.90 2.18 13.40
C GLU A 117 13.06 2.94 12.74
N LEU A 118 12.84 3.43 11.51
CA LEU A 118 13.80 4.25 10.77
C LEU A 118 13.90 5.69 11.31
N MET A 119 12.96 6.11 12.15
CA MET A 119 12.92 7.41 12.81
C MET A 119 13.37 7.21 14.26
N PRO A 120 14.68 7.36 14.59
CA PRO A 120 15.10 7.28 15.98
C PRO A 120 14.32 8.31 16.81
N VAL A 121 13.58 7.83 17.81
CA VAL A 121 12.85 8.68 18.75
C VAL A 121 13.87 9.53 19.50
N GLY A 122 13.98 10.80 19.11
CA GLY A 122 14.79 11.81 19.79
C GLY A 122 15.81 12.50 18.89
N GLN A 123 15.42 13.65 18.33
CA GLN A 123 16.30 14.80 18.20
C GLN A 123 15.54 16.07 18.62
#